data_AF-A0A1Y5DCJ8-F1
#
_entry.id   AF-A0A1Y5DCJ8-F1
#
_cell.length_a   1.000
_cell.length_b   1.000
_cell.length_c   1.000
_cell.angle_alpha   90.00
_cell.angle_beta   90.00
_cell.angle_gamma   90.00
#
_symmetry.space_group_name_H-M   'P 1'
#
loop_
_entity.id
_entity.type
_entity.pdbx_description
1 polymer ?
#
loop_
_entity_poly.entity_id
_entity_poly.type
_entity_poly.pdbx_seq_one_letter_code
_entity_poly.pdbx_strand_id
1 'polypeptide(L)' 'MSVILALDTSTPACSVALLVNGVMMEDFRLAPRKHNELILPMVDQMLSQAQLG' A
#
# COMPACT_ATOMS: atom_id res chain seq x y z
N MET A 1 18.56 -6.86 5.80
CA MET A 1 17.99 -6.17 4.63
C MET A 1 16.54 -6.61 4.58
N SER A 2 15.61 -5.72 4.87
CA SER A 2 14.20 -6.07 5.06
C SER A 2 13.34 -5.33 4.04
N VAL A 3 12.40 -6.06 3.46
CA VAL A 3 11.32 -5.51 2.65
C VAL A 3 10.03 -5.76 3.43
N ILE A 4 9.31 -4.70 3.77
CA ILE A 4 8.10 -4.78 4.57
C ILE A 4 6.99 -4.06 3.82
N LEU A 5 5.91 -4.79 3.53
CA LEU A 5 4.67 -4.23 3.00
C LEU A 5 3.64 -4.21 4.13
N ALA A 6 3.02 -3.05 4.35
CA ALA A 6 1.96 -2.85 5.32
C ALA A 6 0.70 -2.34 4.61
N LEU A 7 -0.47 -2.74 5.11
CA LEU A 7 -1.77 -2.27 4.65
C LEU A 7 -2.71 -2.05 5.84
N ASP A 8 -3.56 -1.03 5.75
CA ASP A 8 -4.64 -0.81 6.71
C ASP A 8 -5.93 -0.42 6.00
N THR A 9 -7.00 -1.10 6.40
CA THR A 9 -8.39 -0.94 5.93
C THR A 9 -9.38 -0.91 7.09
N SER A 10 -8.89 -0.74 8.33
CA SER A 10 -9.71 -0.78 9.56
C SER A 10 -10.61 0.45 9.78
N THR A 11 -10.41 1.51 8.98
CA THR A 11 -11.14 2.78 9.08
C THR A 11 -11.73 3.17 7.71
N PRO A 12 -12.43 4.31 7.55
CA PRO A 12 -12.81 4.81 6.23
C PRO A 12 -11.63 5.09 5.29
N ALA A 13 -10.40 5.12 5.80
CA ALA A 13 -9.20 5.20 4.98
C ALA A 13 -8.73 3.81 4.49
N CYS A 14 -8.15 3.79 3.30
CA CYS A 14 -7.46 2.64 2.70
C CYS A 14 -6.02 3.09 2.47
N SER A 15 -5.06 2.34 3.00
CA SER A 15 -3.64 2.71 2.90
C SER A 15 -2.73 1.51 2.66
N VAL A 16 -1.63 1.77 1.97
CA VAL A 16 -0.53 0.83 1.71
C VAL A 16 0.79 1.55 1.94
N ALA A 17 1.74 0.91 2.59
CA ALA A 17 3.11 1.42 2.76
C ALA A 17 4.13 0.32 2.48
N LEU A 18 5.23 0.69 1.83
CA LEU A 18 6.32 -0.22 1.48
C LEU A 18 7.65 0.35 1.96
N LEU A 19 8.36 -0.43 2.78
CA LEU A 19 9.71 -0.16 3.23
C LEU A 19 10.68 -1.06 2.46
N VAL A 20 11.60 -0.47 1.71
CA VAL A 20 12.69 -1.18 1.00
C VAL A 20 14.01 -0.56 1.42
N ASN A 21 14.84 -1.32 2.12
CA ASN A 21 16.20 -0.89 2.49
C ASN A 21 16.27 0.45 3.23
N GLY A 22 15.27 0.73 4.09
CA GLY A 22 15.18 1.98 4.83
C GLY A 22 14.49 3.13 4.09
N VAL A 23 14.12 2.94 2.81
CA VAL A 23 13.32 3.89 2.03
C VAL A 23 11.85 3.51 2.13
N MET A 24 11.01 4.46 2.52
CA MET A 24 9.57 4.24 2.68
C MET A 24 8.77 4.97 1.61
N MET A 25 7.76 4.30 1.07
CA MET A 25 6.75 4.85 0.18
C MET A 25 5.37 4.49 0.73
N GLU A 26 4.39 5.38 0.56
CA GLU A 26 3.03 5.17 1.05
C GLU A 26 1.98 5.77 0.10
N ASP A 27 0.80 5.17 0.10
CA ASP A 27 -0.40 5.67 -0.55
C ASP A 27 -1.55 5.58 0.45
N PHE A 28 -2.19 6.72 0.72
CA PHE A 28 -3.30 6.87 1.64
C PHE A 28 -4.48 7.51 0.92
N ARG A 29 -5.66 6.90 1.05
CA ARG A 29 -6.89 7.40 0.42
C ARG A 29 -8.06 7.32 1.39
N LEU A 30 -8.86 8.38 1.50
CA LEU A 30 -10.19 8.28 2.09
C LEU A 30 -11.11 7.56 1.10
N ALA A 31 -11.49 6.32 1.42
CA ALA A 31 -12.14 5.40 0.51
C ALA A 31 -13.23 4.56 1.19
N PRO A 32 -14.25 5.19 1.80
CA PRO A 32 -15.30 4.46 2.50
C PRO A 32 -16.00 3.47 1.57
N ARG A 33 -16.10 2.21 2.00
CA ARG A 33 -16.74 1.08 1.28
C ARG A 33 -16.07 0.68 -0.04
N LYS A 34 -14.92 1.25 -0.36
CA LYS A 34 -14.16 0.94 -1.59
C LYS A 34 -12.89 0.13 -1.32
N HIS A 35 -12.61 -0.26 -0.08
CA HIS A 35 -11.40 -0.98 0.31
C HIS A 35 -11.15 -2.23 -0.54
N ASN A 36 -12.18 -3.06 -0.78
CA ASN A 36 -12.04 -4.28 -1.58
C ASN A 36 -11.70 -4.00 -3.05
N GLU A 37 -12.14 -2.87 -3.59
CA GLU A 37 -11.86 -2.47 -4.97
C GLU A 37 -10.46 -1.87 -5.12
N LEU A 38 -9.95 -1.22 -4.07
CA LEU A 38 -8.74 -0.41 -4.14
C LEU A 38 -7.50 -1.11 -3.59
N ILE A 39 -7.63 -2.00 -2.59
CA ILE A 39 -6.46 -2.47 -1.85
C ILE A 39 -5.47 -3.25 -2.72
N LEU A 40 -5.97 -4.13 -3.60
CA LEU A 40 -5.10 -4.89 -4.51
C LEU A 40 -4.46 -3.99 -5.59
N PRO A 41 -5.21 -3.13 -6.31
CA PRO A 41 -4.59 -2.15 -7.22
C PRO A 41 -3.55 -1.24 -6.55
N MET A 42 -3.77 -0.82 -5.30
CA MET A 42 -2.81 -0.01 -4.54
C MET A 42 -1.52 -0.79 -4.23
N VAL A 43 -1.65 -2.06 -3.83
CA VAL A 43 -0.49 -2.95 -3.61
C VAL A 43 0.28 -3.17 -4.91
N ASP A 44 -0.41 -3.48 -6.01
CA ASP A 44 0.24 -3.68 -7.32
C ASP A 44 1.00 -2.43 -7.78
N GLN A 45 0.38 -1.25 -7.63
CA GLN A 45 1.04 0.02 -7.92
C GLN A 45 2.30 0.22 -7.08
N MET A 46 2.23 -0.04 -5.77
CA MET A 46 3.34 0.12 -4.85
C MET A 46 4.52 -0.81 -5.19
N LEU A 47 4.23 -2.09 -5.48
CA LEU A 47 5.25 -3.07 -5.85
C LEU A 47 5.86 -2.76 -7.22
N SER A 48 5.06 -2.34 -8.19
CA SER A 48 5.55 -1.94 -9.52
C SER A 48 6.47 -0.72 -9.45
N GLN A 49 6.11 0.28 -8.64
CA GLN A 49 6.95 1.47 -8.41
C GLN A 49 8.30 1.12 -7.80
N ALA A 50 8.36 0.08 -6.97
CA ALA A 50 9.58 -0.43 -6.35
C ALA A 50 10.32 -1.48 -7.21
N GLN A 51 9.81 -1.82 -8.40
CA GLN A 51 10.33 -2.89 -9.27
C GLN A 51 10.39 -4.25 -8.54
N LEU A 52 9.39 -4.53 -7.71
CA LEU A 52 9.23 -5.76 -6.95
C LEU A 52 8.07 -6.65 -7.45
N GLY A 53 7.41 -6.27 -8.56
CA GLY A 53 6.26 -6.97 -9.16
C GLY A 53 6.20 -6.78 -10.66
#